data_AF-A0A927F8V2-F1
#
_entry.id   AF-A0A927F8V2-F1
#
_cell.length_a   1.000
_cell.length_b   1.000
_cell.length_c   1.000
_cell.angle_alpha   90.00
_cell.angle_beta   90.00
_cell.angle_gamma   90.00
#
_symmetry.space_group_name_H-M   'P 1'
#
loop_
_entity.id
_entity.type
_entity.pdbx_description
1 polymer ?
#
loop_
_entity_poly.entity_id
_entity_poly.type
_entity_poly.pdbx_seq_one_letter_code
_entity_poly.pdbx_strand_id
1 'polypeptide(L)'
;MWTPNEVTRKRKPDFKVRYRFYGYEEGGRVQLPSQGYRSDLSYEDEDPKKDGIHMVWPEFLDESGKVLTDEHQTVEKEGYAFMWIAAFDKRKLFHKEKAKEGMTCFFMEGSRRVAEAKITKIIGLKDA
;
A
#
# COMPACT_ATOMS: atom_id res chain seq x y z
N MET A 1 19.20 6.58 5.19
CA MET A 1 18.73 5.28 5.73
C MET A 1 17.31 5.46 6.23
N TRP A 2 16.37 4.72 5.66
CA TRP A 2 14.96 4.77 6.01
C TRP A 2 14.71 4.21 7.42
N THR A 3 13.90 4.92 8.21
CA THR A 3 13.44 4.46 9.53
C THR A 3 12.07 3.83 9.38
N PRO A 4 11.86 2.57 9.81
CA PRO A 4 10.57 1.92 9.66
C PRO A 4 9.40 2.71 10.27
N ASN A 5 8.27 2.71 9.58
CA ASN A 5 7.07 3.44 9.96
C ASN A 5 6.51 3.02 11.32
N GLU A 6 6.71 1.76 11.74
CA GLU A 6 6.30 1.29 13.06
C GLU A 6 7.03 2.04 14.18
N VAL A 7 8.31 2.37 13.98
CA VAL A 7 9.13 3.14 14.93
C VAL A 7 8.66 4.59 14.97
N THR A 8 8.43 5.20 13.80
CA THR A 8 8.08 6.62 13.73
C THR A 8 6.62 6.90 14.12
N ARG A 9 5.68 6.04 13.70
CA ARG A 9 4.24 6.18 13.96
C ARG A 9 3.78 5.56 15.27
N LYS A 10 4.63 4.76 15.93
CA LYS A 10 4.34 4.09 17.22
C LYS A 10 3.03 3.30 17.22
N ARG A 11 2.72 2.67 16.09
CA ARG A 11 1.56 1.78 15.90
C ARG A 11 1.93 0.69 14.91
N LYS A 12 1.20 -0.41 14.92
CA LYS A 12 1.33 -1.48 13.93
C LYS A 12 0.87 -1.00 12.54
N PRO A 13 1.39 -1.60 11.45
CA PRO A 13 0.84 -1.38 10.10
C PRO A 13 -0.63 -1.78 10.03
N ASP A 14 -1.40 -1.21 9.11
CA ASP A 14 -2.84 -1.47 9.02
C ASP A 14 -3.12 -2.89 8.49
N PHE A 15 -2.44 -3.26 7.41
CA PHE A 15 -2.48 -4.60 6.82
C PHE A 15 -1.23 -4.89 5.98
N LYS A 16 -1.01 -6.16 5.63
CA LYS A 16 0.05 -6.62 4.73
C LYS A 16 -0.55 -6.99 3.38
N VAL A 17 0.11 -6.60 2.30
CA VAL A 17 -0.27 -6.99 0.93
C VAL A 17 0.85 -7.73 0.21
N ARG A 18 0.48 -8.56 -0.77
CA ARG A 18 1.35 -8.95 -1.87
C ARG A 18 1.01 -8.07 -3.06
N TYR A 19 1.99 -7.39 -3.65
CA TYR A 19 1.78 -6.44 -4.74
C TYR A 19 2.48 -6.90 -6.02
N ARG A 20 2.02 -6.36 -7.16
CA ARG A 20 2.70 -6.39 -8.46
C ARG A 20 2.49 -5.06 -9.16
N PHE A 21 3.57 -4.34 -9.42
CA PHE A 21 3.55 -3.11 -10.24
C PHE A 21 3.31 -3.45 -11.71
N TYR A 22 2.52 -2.62 -12.36
CA TYR A 22 2.31 -2.65 -13.79
C TYR A 22 3.54 -2.10 -14.51
N GLY A 23 3.93 -2.74 -15.62
CA GLY A 23 4.90 -2.17 -16.54
C GLY A 23 4.32 -0.98 -17.32
N TYR A 24 5.16 -0.28 -18.06
CA TYR A 24 4.76 0.87 -18.87
C TYR A 24 3.60 0.54 -19.85
N GLU A 25 3.70 -0.58 -20.56
CA GLU A 25 2.66 -1.04 -21.50
C GLU A 25 1.32 -1.40 -20.82
N GLU A 26 1.36 -1.74 -19.53
CA GLU A 26 0.19 -2.03 -18.71
C GLU A 26 -0.42 -0.74 -18.09
N GLY A 27 0.12 0.44 -18.43
CA GLY A 27 -0.28 1.73 -17.89
C GLY A 27 0.42 2.14 -16.58
N GLY A 28 1.43 1.37 -16.18
CA GLY A 28 2.26 1.61 -15.00
C GLY A 28 3.42 2.57 -15.24
N ARG A 29 4.40 2.52 -14.34
CA ARG A 29 5.59 3.38 -14.40
C ARG A 29 6.66 2.80 -15.32
N VAL A 30 7.49 3.67 -15.89
CA VAL A 30 8.75 3.27 -16.54
C VAL A 30 9.78 2.82 -15.51
N GLN A 31 9.84 3.51 -14.36
CA GLN A 31 10.74 3.20 -13.24
C GLN A 31 9.93 2.83 -12.01
N LEU A 32 10.32 1.73 -11.35
CA LEU A 32 9.71 1.29 -10.10
C LEU A 32 10.00 2.31 -8.98
N PRO A 33 9.08 2.45 -8.00
CA PRO A 33 9.31 3.35 -6.89
C PRO A 33 10.41 2.85 -5.94
N SER A 34 10.86 3.72 -5.05
CA SER A 34 11.72 3.37 -3.91
C SER A 34 10.94 3.45 -2.60
N GLN A 35 11.57 3.05 -1.49
CA GLN A 35 10.97 3.19 -0.16
C GLN A 35 10.57 4.64 0.13
N GLY A 36 9.47 4.83 0.84
CA GLY A 36 8.88 6.17 1.08
C GLY A 36 7.92 6.64 -0.01
N TYR A 37 7.64 5.79 -1.00
CA TYR A 37 6.57 6.00 -1.97
C TYR A 37 5.24 6.31 -1.30
N ARG A 38 4.63 7.44 -1.66
CA ARG A 38 3.24 7.75 -1.34
C ARG A 38 2.36 7.36 -2.52
N SER A 39 1.34 6.56 -2.24
CA SER A 39 0.34 6.13 -3.21
C SER A 39 -1.06 6.55 -2.76
N ASP A 40 -2.05 6.27 -3.59
CA ASP A 40 -3.44 6.17 -3.19
C ASP A 40 -3.92 4.72 -3.37
N LEU A 41 -4.99 4.35 -2.68
CA LEU A 41 -5.58 3.02 -2.68
C LEU A 41 -7.04 3.08 -3.15
N SER A 42 -7.45 2.10 -3.94
CA SER A 42 -8.86 1.76 -4.18
C SER A 42 -9.07 0.26 -4.01
N TYR A 43 -10.27 -0.15 -3.61
CA TYR A 43 -10.62 -1.57 -3.50
C TYR A 43 -11.30 -2.09 -4.78
N GLU A 44 -11.33 -3.41 -4.98
CA GLU A 44 -11.88 -4.02 -6.20
C GLU A 44 -13.38 -3.83 -6.39
N ASP A 45 -14.13 -3.64 -5.30
CA ASP A 45 -15.58 -3.41 -5.28
C ASP A 45 -15.97 -1.93 -5.37
N GLU A 46 -15.01 -1.05 -5.68
CA GLU A 46 -15.19 0.40 -5.70
C GLU A 46 -15.04 1.00 -7.09
N ASP A 47 -15.74 2.12 -7.30
CA ASP A 47 -15.49 3.05 -8.39
C ASP A 47 -14.67 4.23 -7.83
N PRO A 48 -13.35 4.32 -8.15
CA PRO A 48 -12.49 5.40 -7.65
C PRO A 48 -12.99 6.82 -7.96
N LYS A 49 -13.88 6.99 -8.95
CA LYS A 49 -14.49 8.30 -9.27
C LYS A 49 -15.66 8.66 -8.36
N LYS A 50 -16.33 7.66 -7.77
CA LYS A 50 -17.49 7.85 -6.88
C LYS A 50 -17.11 7.69 -5.42
N ASP A 51 -16.39 6.61 -5.11
CA ASP A 51 -15.99 6.23 -3.75
C ASP A 51 -14.70 6.94 -3.33
N GLY A 52 -13.93 7.41 -4.31
CA GLY A 52 -12.69 8.15 -4.12
C GLY A 52 -11.46 7.24 -4.04
N ILE A 53 -10.32 7.86 -3.75
CA ILE A 53 -9.04 7.17 -3.54
C ILE A 53 -8.43 7.59 -2.20
N HIS A 54 -7.68 6.69 -1.60
CA HIS A 54 -7.27 6.80 -0.20
C HIS A 54 -5.76 6.81 -0.05
N MET A 55 -5.22 7.89 0.49
CA MET A 55 -3.78 8.04 0.64
C MET A 55 -3.21 6.95 1.55
N VAL A 56 -2.14 6.33 1.06
CA VAL A 56 -1.45 5.24 1.75
C VAL A 56 0.06 5.38 1.55
N TRP A 57 0.82 4.96 2.54
CA TRP A 57 2.26 4.76 2.44
C TRP A 57 2.57 3.28 2.50
N PRO A 58 2.80 2.61 1.36
CA PRO A 58 3.37 1.27 1.36
C PRO A 58 4.79 1.31 1.93
N GLU A 59 5.11 0.34 2.76
CA GLU A 59 6.45 0.10 3.26
C GLU A 59 6.90 -1.29 2.78
N PHE A 60 7.80 -1.29 1.80
CA PHE A 60 8.17 -2.47 1.05
C PHE A 60 9.13 -3.37 1.82
N LEU A 61 8.98 -4.68 1.63
CA LEU A 61 9.75 -5.70 2.32
C LEU A 61 10.78 -6.34 1.38
N ASP A 62 11.91 -6.73 1.96
CA ASP A 62 12.91 -7.60 1.33
C ASP A 62 12.47 -9.07 1.32
N GLU A 63 13.31 -9.93 0.74
CA GLU A 63 13.09 -11.38 0.66
C GLU A 63 12.98 -12.06 2.03
N SER A 64 13.60 -11.48 3.07
CA SER A 64 13.52 -11.95 4.45
C SER A 64 12.25 -11.50 5.17
N GLY A 65 11.43 -10.67 4.52
CA GLY A 65 10.21 -10.08 5.08
C GLY A 65 10.47 -8.89 6.00
N LYS A 66 11.66 -8.30 5.97
CA LYS A 66 12.00 -7.07 6.71
C LYS A 66 11.80 -5.84 5.84
N VAL A 67 11.53 -4.70 6.47
CA VAL A 67 11.39 -3.42 5.77
C VAL A 67 12.70 -3.07 5.05
N LEU A 68 12.62 -2.73 3.76
CA LEU A 68 13.74 -2.18 3.01
C LEU A 68 14.16 -0.84 3.62
N THR A 69 15.43 -0.70 4.00
CA THR A 69 15.94 0.51 4.66
C THR A 69 16.85 1.36 3.77
N ASP A 70 17.24 0.86 2.60
CA ASP A 70 17.96 1.63 1.59
C ASP A 70 16.97 2.47 0.77
N GLU A 71 17.13 3.79 0.82
CA GLU A 71 16.26 4.75 0.14
C GLU A 71 16.62 4.94 -1.35
N HIS A 72 17.81 4.49 -1.75
CA HIS A 72 18.28 4.57 -3.14
C HIS A 72 17.94 3.32 -3.95
N GLN A 73 17.56 2.22 -3.28
CA GLN A 73 17.13 1.00 -3.94
C GLN A 73 15.71 1.17 -4.49
N THR A 74 15.52 0.81 -5.76
CA THR A 74 14.18 0.61 -6.32
C THR A 74 13.60 -0.70 -5.81
N VAL A 75 12.31 -0.72 -5.54
CA VAL A 75 11.62 -1.93 -5.11
C VAL A 75 11.51 -2.92 -6.27
N GLU A 76 11.38 -4.20 -5.93
CA GLU A 76 11.09 -5.24 -6.91
C GLU A 76 9.73 -5.04 -7.56
N LYS A 77 9.54 -5.56 -8.78
CA LYS A 77 8.26 -5.44 -9.50
C LYS A 77 7.11 -6.10 -8.74
N GLU A 78 7.40 -7.16 -8.00
CA GLU A 78 6.47 -7.85 -7.13
C GLU A 78 7.11 -8.15 -5.78
N GLY A 79 6.28 -8.21 -4.73
CA GLY A 79 6.76 -8.46 -3.38
C GLY A 79 5.70 -8.27 -2.33
N TYR A 80 6.12 -8.00 -1.11
CA TYR A 80 5.23 -7.70 0.00
C TYR A 80 5.44 -6.28 0.53
N ALA A 81 4.35 -5.67 1.01
CA ALA A 81 4.41 -4.37 1.66
C ALA A 81 3.51 -4.35 2.90
N PHE A 82 3.96 -3.62 3.92
CA PHE A 82 3.09 -3.16 5.00
C PHE A 82 2.40 -1.87 4.57
N MET A 83 1.10 -1.81 4.78
CA MET A 83 0.28 -0.69 4.32
C MET A 83 -0.02 0.23 5.50
N TRP A 84 0.23 1.52 5.29
CA TRP A 84 0.01 2.57 6.28
C TRP A 84 -0.98 3.60 5.73
N ILE A 85 -2.25 3.46 6.09
CA ILE A 85 -3.31 4.41 5.72
C ILE A 85 -3.00 5.78 6.36
N ALA A 86 -3.19 6.84 5.57
CA ALA A 86 -3.17 8.21 6.05
C ALA A 86 -4.37 8.45 6.98
N ALA A 87 -4.11 8.73 8.24
CA ALA A 87 -5.18 8.91 9.23
C ALA A 87 -5.86 10.28 9.07
N PHE A 88 -7.06 10.27 8.51
CA PHE A 88 -8.12 11.25 8.77
C PHE A 88 -9.29 10.42 9.31
N ASP A 89 -9.75 10.62 10.55
CA ASP A 89 -10.58 9.66 11.30
C ASP A 89 -11.72 8.99 10.51
N LYS A 90 -12.43 9.73 9.65
CA LYS A 90 -13.50 9.20 8.78
C LYS A 90 -13.02 8.13 7.77
N ARG A 91 -11.79 8.26 7.25
CA ARG A 91 -11.18 7.30 6.33
C ARG A 91 -10.91 5.97 7.03
N LYS A 92 -10.56 5.99 8.33
CA LYS A 92 -10.22 4.77 9.07
C LYS A 92 -11.40 3.82 9.22
N LEU A 93 -12.60 4.35 9.51
CA LEU A 93 -13.83 3.55 9.59
C LEU A 93 -14.15 2.88 8.26
N PHE A 94 -14.05 3.64 7.16
CA PHE A 94 -14.22 3.11 5.81
C PHE A 94 -13.29 1.92 5.54
N HIS A 95 -12.00 2.07 5.81
CA HIS A 95 -11.05 0.98 5.59
C HIS A 95 -11.31 -0.23 6.50
N LYS A 96 -11.75 -0.02 7.75
CA LYS A 96 -12.12 -1.11 8.67
C LYS A 96 -13.26 -1.97 8.16
N GLU A 97 -14.26 -1.35 7.52
CA GLU A 97 -15.41 -2.06 6.96
C GLU A 97 -15.08 -2.79 5.67
N LYS A 98 -14.26 -2.16 4.82
CA LYS A 98 -13.93 -2.65 3.48
C LYS A 98 -12.80 -3.68 3.47
N ALA A 99 -11.67 -3.37 4.09
CA ALA A 99 -10.46 -4.18 3.99
C ALA A 99 -10.65 -5.57 4.62
N LYS A 100 -10.50 -6.61 3.80
CA LYS A 100 -10.61 -8.02 4.19
C LYS A 100 -9.43 -8.81 3.63
N GLU A 101 -9.01 -9.85 4.34
CA GLU A 101 -8.00 -10.77 3.82
C GLU A 101 -8.53 -11.45 2.54
N GLY A 102 -7.66 -11.60 1.55
CA GLY A 102 -7.99 -12.11 0.22
C GLY A 102 -8.49 -11.06 -0.77
N MET A 103 -8.92 -9.88 -0.30
CA MET A 103 -9.43 -8.80 -1.15
C MET A 103 -8.34 -8.21 -2.03
N THR A 104 -8.68 -7.92 -3.29
CA THR A 104 -7.81 -7.18 -4.20
C THR A 104 -7.99 -5.68 -4.00
N CYS A 105 -6.89 -4.95 -4.06
CA CYS A 105 -6.85 -3.50 -4.08
C CYS A 105 -5.82 -3.02 -5.11
N PHE A 106 -5.87 -1.75 -5.46
CA PHE A 106 -5.02 -1.17 -6.48
C PHE A 106 -4.26 0.03 -5.94
N PHE A 107 -2.97 0.11 -6.26
CA PHE A 107 -2.21 1.34 -6.07
C PHE A 107 -2.55 2.31 -7.19
N MET A 108 -2.80 3.55 -6.81
CA MET A 108 -3.36 4.58 -7.66
C MET A 108 -2.42 5.79 -7.72
N GLU A 109 -2.32 6.37 -8.90
CA GLU A 109 -1.68 7.68 -9.15
C GLU A 109 -2.66 8.57 -9.88
N GLY A 110 -3.41 9.36 -9.10
CA GLY A 110 -4.60 10.03 -9.59
C GLY A 110 -5.61 8.99 -10.09
N SER A 111 -6.01 9.09 -11.36
CA SER A 111 -6.99 8.18 -11.97
C SER A 111 -6.40 6.86 -12.47
N ARG A 112 -5.08 6.68 -12.41
CA ARG A 112 -4.38 5.53 -13.00
C ARG A 112 -4.13 4.45 -11.96
N ARG A 113 -4.46 3.20 -12.29
CA ARG A 113 -3.98 2.02 -11.55
C ARG A 113 -2.54 1.75 -11.99
N VAL A 114 -1.62 1.67 -11.04
CA VAL A 114 -0.18 1.45 -11.31
C VAL A 114 0.35 0.15 -10.70
N ALA A 115 -0.42 -0.48 -9.82
CA ALA A 115 -0.16 -1.81 -9.31
C ALA A 115 -1.47 -2.47 -8.88
N GLU A 116 -1.47 -3.79 -8.89
CA GLU A 116 -2.44 -4.59 -8.15
C GLU A 116 -1.81 -5.12 -6.86
N ALA A 117 -2.65 -5.30 -5.85
CA ALA A 117 -2.24 -5.86 -4.58
C ALA A 117 -3.35 -6.72 -3.99
N LYS A 118 -2.99 -7.77 -3.26
CA LYS A 118 -3.92 -8.60 -2.51
C LYS A 118 -3.62 -8.49 -1.02
N ILE A 119 -4.64 -8.21 -0.22
CA ILE A 119 -4.52 -8.19 1.23
C ILE A 119 -4.27 -9.62 1.73
N THR A 120 -3.11 -9.81 2.35
CA THR A 120 -2.69 -11.13 2.87
C THR A 120 -2.93 -11.25 4.37
N LYS A 121 -2.96 -10.12 5.09
CA LYS A 121 -3.18 -10.12 6.54
C LYS A 121 -3.70 -8.77 7.02
N ILE A 122 -4.77 -8.75 7.82
CA ILE A 122 -5.16 -7.55 8.59
C ILE A 122 -4.34 -7.51 9.89
N ILE A 123 -3.78 -6.35 10.24
CA ILE A 123 -2.89 -6.20 11.40
C ILE A 123 -3.47 -5.15 12.36
N GLY A 124 -3.04 -3.90 12.29
CA GLY A 124 -3.42 -2.84 13.22
C GLY A 124 -4.70 -2.10 12.85
N LEU A 125 -5.31 -2.40 11.70
CA LEU A 125 -6.49 -1.68 11.23
C LEU A 125 -7.68 -1.83 12.18
N LYS A 126 -7.81 -2.98 12.85
CA LYS A 126 -8.93 -3.28 13.77
C LYS A 126 -8.64 -2.91 15.23
N ASP A 127 -7.36 -2.78 15.60
CA ASP A 127 -6.90 -2.61 16.99
C ASP A 127 -6.99 -1.17 17.51
N ALA A 128 -7.40 -0.21 16.68
CA ALA A 128 -7.24 1.22 16.96
C ALA A 128 -8.52 2.03 16.76
#